data_AF-T1B4E2-F1
#
_entry.id   AF-T1B4E2-F1
#
_cell.length_a   1.000
_cell.length_b   1.000
_cell.length_c   1.000
_cell.angle_alpha   90.00
_cell.angle_beta   90.00
_cell.angle_gamma   90.00
#
_symmetry.space_group_name_H-M   'P 1'
#
loop_
_entity.id
_entity.type
_entity.pdbx_description
1 polymer ?
#
loop_
_entity_poly.entity_id
_entity_poly.type
_entity_poly.pdbx_seq_one_letter_code
_entity_poly.pdbx_strand_id
1 'polypeptide(L)'
;MQDREDLNYVIGNMIGSLGESHMYIMGGDMGWKTPPQPTAGLGVEFALNASAGRYYLQRIFHGDNTVPGYYAPLAQPGLKVKTGDYVLAINGKPLEAPTNPYSLLQGTLGQTIALQIASKPTGKSWTILVRPVVNSGKLHLLHWINTIGAR
;
A
#
# COMPACT_ATOMS: atom_id res chain seq x y z
N MET A 1 -27.63 -17.01 -18.94
CA MET A 1 -26.84 -17.03 -17.69
C MET A 1 -25.76 -18.07 -17.89
N GLN A 2 -24.57 -17.63 -18.30
CA GLN A 2 -23.48 -18.55 -18.63
C GLN A 2 -22.44 -18.61 -17.50
N ASP A 3 -22.50 -17.68 -16.54
CA ASP A 3 -21.55 -17.58 -15.44
C ASP A 3 -22.23 -17.25 -14.09
N ARG A 4 -21.57 -17.60 -12.99
CA ARG A 4 -22.00 -17.36 -11.59
C ARG A 4 -22.20 -15.88 -11.29
N GLU A 5 -21.51 -14.99 -12.00
CA GLU A 5 -21.69 -13.54 -11.90
C GLU A 5 -23.09 -13.09 -12.35
N ASP A 6 -23.61 -13.62 -13.46
CA ASP A 6 -24.96 -13.32 -13.94
C ASP A 6 -26.03 -13.73 -12.92
N LEU A 7 -25.84 -14.90 -12.30
CA LEU A 7 -26.75 -15.42 -11.29
C LEU A 7 -26.72 -14.57 -10.01
N ASN A 8 -25.53 -14.23 -9.53
CA ASN A 8 -25.37 -13.34 -8.37
C ASN A 8 -25.99 -11.96 -8.64
N TYR A 9 -25.91 -11.44 -9.87
CA TYR A 9 -26.53 -10.18 -10.26
C TYR A 9 -28.07 -10.22 -10.12
N VAL A 10 -28.71 -11.27 -10.64
CA VAL A 10 -30.17 -11.41 -10.54
C VAL A 10 -30.61 -11.65 -9.09
N ILE A 11 -29.89 -12.47 -8.34
CA ILE A 11 -30.15 -12.67 -6.91
C ILE A 11 -29.99 -11.35 -6.14
N GLY A 12 -28.97 -10.55 -6.46
CA GLY A 12 -28.74 -9.24 -5.87
C GLY A 12 -29.92 -8.29 -6.10
N ASN A 13 -30.47 -8.26 -7.32
CA ASN A 13 -31.66 -7.46 -7.63
C ASN A 13 -32.91 -7.94 -6.88
N MET A 14 -33.11 -9.26 -6.74
CA MET A 14 -34.23 -9.81 -5.97
C MET A 14 -34.12 -9.45 -4.49
N ILE A 15 -32.94 -9.65 -3.90
CA ILE A 15 -32.67 -9.35 -2.50
C ILE A 15 -32.81 -7.84 -2.22
N GLY A 16 -32.32 -6.99 -3.11
CA GLY A 16 -32.41 -5.53 -2.97
C GLY A 16 -33.84 -4.99 -2.95
N SER A 17 -34.81 -5.76 -3.44
CA SER A 17 -36.23 -5.37 -3.44
C SER A 17 -36.95 -5.62 -2.11
N LEU A 18 -36.35 -6.36 -1.17
CA LEU A 18 -37.01 -6.81 0.06
C LEU A 18 -37.02 -5.76 1.18
N GLY A 19 -36.29 -4.65 1.03
CA GLY A 19 -36.27 -3.54 2.00
C GLY A 19 -35.49 -3.84 3.29
N GLU A 20 -34.76 -4.96 3.35
CA GLU A 20 -34.00 -5.39 4.52
C GLU A 20 -32.50 -5.12 4.39
N SER A 21 -31.87 -4.78 5.51
CA SER A 21 -30.41 -4.64 5.58
C SER A 21 -29.73 -6.00 5.78
N HIS A 22 -28.44 -6.09 5.49
CA HIS A 22 -27.60 -7.29 5.71
C HIS A 22 -27.91 -8.53 4.87
N MET A 23 -28.77 -8.40 3.85
CA MET A 23 -28.94 -9.44 2.85
C MET A 23 -27.87 -9.27 1.76
N TYR A 24 -26.76 -10.00 1.89
CA TYR A 24 -25.63 -9.91 0.96
C TYR A 24 -25.51 -11.18 0.12
N ILE A 25 -25.20 -11.03 -1.16
CA ILE A 25 -24.71 -12.11 -2.02
C ILE A 25 -23.22 -11.85 -2.31
N MET A 26 -22.36 -12.78 -1.93
CA MET A 26 -20.91 -12.69 -2.13
C MET A 26 -20.33 -14.05 -2.52
N GLY A 27 -19.34 -14.04 -3.40
CA GLY A 27 -18.58 -15.23 -3.78
C GLY A 27 -19.39 -16.29 -4.54
N GLY A 28 -18.96 -17.55 -4.40
CA GLY A 28 -19.41 -18.69 -5.20
C GLY A 28 -18.30 -19.21 -6.11
N ASP A 29 -18.61 -20.21 -6.92
CA ASP A 29 -17.71 -20.70 -7.96
C ASP A 29 -17.74 -19.73 -9.15
N MET A 30 -16.87 -18.72 -9.08
CA MET A 30 -16.79 -17.64 -10.07
C MET A 30 -15.89 -18.01 -11.26
N GLY A 31 -15.68 -19.31 -11.50
CA GLY A 31 -14.76 -19.82 -12.50
C GLY A 31 -13.29 -19.50 -12.21
N TRP A 32 -12.44 -19.75 -13.20
CA TRP A 32 -11.01 -19.43 -13.11
C TRP A 32 -10.79 -17.92 -13.12
N LYS A 33 -10.29 -17.38 -12.01
CA LYS A 33 -9.88 -15.98 -11.89
C LYS A 33 -8.36 -15.89 -11.80
N THR A 34 -7.78 -14.90 -12.48
CA THR A 34 -6.37 -14.55 -12.28
C THR A 34 -6.14 -14.28 -10.79
N PRO A 35 -5.12 -14.91 -10.16
CA PRO A 35 -4.82 -14.65 -8.76
C PRO A 35 -4.60 -13.15 -8.52
N PRO A 36 -5.18 -12.56 -7.46
CA PRO A 36 -4.97 -11.15 -7.16
C PRO A 36 -3.48 -10.86 -6.99
N GLN A 37 -3.02 -9.75 -7.57
CA GLN A 37 -1.66 -9.24 -7.41
C GLN A 37 -1.69 -8.11 -6.38
N PRO A 38 -1.53 -8.41 -5.08
CA PRO A 38 -1.62 -7.41 -4.04
C PRO A 38 -0.53 -6.36 -4.22
N THR A 39 -0.90 -5.10 -4.04
CA THR A 39 0.07 -4.00 -3.93
C THR A 39 0.59 -4.00 -2.51
N ALA A 40 1.91 -4.12 -2.36
CA ALA A 40 2.51 -4.13 -1.04
C ALA A 40 2.66 -2.71 -0.48
N GLY A 41 2.53 -2.59 0.84
CA GLY A 41 2.70 -1.35 1.58
C GLY A 41 4.07 -1.26 2.24
N LEU A 42 4.62 -0.04 2.27
CA LEU A 42 5.89 0.27 2.94
C LEU A 42 5.73 1.00 4.27
N GLY A 43 4.49 1.26 4.69
CA GLY A 43 4.22 2.06 5.87
C GLY A 43 4.63 3.53 5.70
N VAL A 44 4.54 4.06 4.47
CA VAL A 44 4.85 5.45 4.15
C VAL A 44 3.82 6.05 3.23
N GLU A 45 3.75 7.37 3.24
CA GLU A 45 3.02 8.20 2.29
C GLU A 45 4.04 8.86 1.35
N PHE A 46 3.85 8.68 0.05
CA PHE A 46 4.65 9.34 -0.98
C PHE A 46 4.01 10.67 -1.37
N ALA A 47 4.82 11.70 -1.52
CA ALA A 47 4.40 12.94 -2.16
C ALA A 47 5.34 13.28 -3.31
N LEU A 48 4.81 14.00 -4.30
CA LEU A 48 5.55 14.44 -5.46
C LEU A 48 6.08 15.86 -5.23
N ASN A 49 7.39 16.04 -5.35
CA ASN A 49 7.95 17.37 -5.58
C ASN A 49 7.89 17.65 -7.10
N ALA A 50 6.85 18.37 -7.53
CA ALA A 50 6.60 18.66 -8.93
C ALA A 50 7.76 19.43 -9.59
N SER A 51 8.36 20.39 -8.88
CA SER A 51 9.48 21.19 -9.39
C SER A 51 10.75 20.36 -9.63
N ALA A 52 10.94 19.29 -8.85
CA ALA A 52 12.09 18.39 -8.99
C ALA A 52 11.78 17.11 -9.79
N GLY A 53 10.51 16.84 -10.11
CA GLY A 53 10.07 15.60 -10.77
C GLY A 53 10.29 14.33 -9.94
N ARG A 54 10.43 14.44 -8.61
CA ARG A 54 10.86 13.35 -7.72
C ARG A 54 9.90 13.11 -6.57
N TYR A 55 9.77 11.85 -6.18
CA TYR A 55 8.98 11.45 -5.02
C TYR A 55 9.79 11.50 -3.73
N TYR A 56 9.16 11.99 -2.67
CA TYR A 56 9.71 12.01 -1.32
C TYR A 56 8.76 11.34 -0.33
N LEU A 57 9.33 10.89 0.79
CA LEU A 57 8.60 10.32 1.90
C LEU A 57 7.94 11.44 2.70
N GLN A 58 6.67 11.72 2.43
CA GLN A 58 5.92 12.76 3.15
C GLN A 58 5.67 12.37 4.60
N ARG A 59 5.44 11.08 4.83
CA ARG A 59 5.17 10.54 6.15
C ARG A 59 5.69 9.12 6.25
N ILE A 60 6.28 8.81 7.39
CA ILE A 60 6.60 7.44 7.79
C ILE A 60 5.68 7.10 8.95
N PHE A 61 4.87 6.07 8.79
CA PHE A 61 3.99 5.61 9.86
C PHE A 61 4.80 4.86 10.89
N HIS A 62 4.57 5.15 12.16
CA HIS A 62 5.09 4.37 13.27
C HIS A 62 3.98 3.41 13.70
N GLY A 63 4.22 2.13 13.52
CA GLY A 63 3.32 1.08 13.97
C GLY A 63 3.78 0.46 15.28
N ASP A 64 2.96 -0.47 15.79
CA ASP A 64 3.37 -1.34 16.90
C ASP A 64 4.03 -2.58 16.32
N ASN A 65 5.36 -2.62 16.39
CA ASN A 65 6.16 -3.73 15.86
C ASN A 65 5.98 -5.04 16.64
N THR A 66 5.28 -5.03 17.78
CA THR A 66 4.96 -6.24 18.54
C THR A 66 3.65 -6.90 18.08
N VAL A 67 2.80 -6.17 17.33
CA VAL A 67 1.49 -6.67 16.88
C VAL A 67 1.53 -7.06 15.39
N PRO A 68 1.21 -8.33 15.05
CA PRO A 68 1.10 -8.76 13.66
C PRO A 68 0.14 -7.88 12.84
N GLY A 69 0.66 -7.29 11.76
CA GLY A 69 -0.13 -6.44 10.85
C GLY A 69 -0.11 -4.94 11.15
N TYR A 70 0.53 -4.49 12.24
CA TYR A 70 0.88 -3.08 12.48
C TYR A 70 2.38 -2.83 12.30
N TYR A 71 3.06 -3.71 11.57
CA TYR A 71 4.47 -3.56 11.30
C TYR A 71 4.70 -2.42 10.30
N ALA A 72 5.58 -1.48 10.66
CA ALA A 72 5.97 -0.36 9.81
C ALA A 72 7.40 -0.59 9.27
N PRO A 73 7.56 -1.09 8.03
CA PRO A 73 8.86 -1.53 7.53
C PRO A 73 9.92 -0.43 7.49
N LEU A 74 9.54 0.82 7.21
CA LEU A 74 10.46 1.96 7.12
C LEU A 74 10.66 2.71 8.45
N ALA A 75 9.96 2.31 9.52
CA ALA A 75 10.13 2.90 10.85
C ALA A 75 11.08 2.11 11.76
N GLN A 76 11.77 1.08 11.23
CA GLN A 76 12.68 0.29 12.05
C GLN A 76 13.97 1.04 12.40
N PRO A 77 14.50 0.84 13.62
CA PRO A 77 15.79 1.41 13.99
C PRO A 77 16.90 0.89 13.09
N GLY A 78 17.87 1.76 12.77
CA GLY A 78 19.03 1.42 11.93
C GLY A 78 18.80 1.57 10.42
N LEU A 79 17.55 1.74 9.97
CA LEU A 79 17.28 2.23 8.62
C LEU A 79 17.64 3.72 8.58
N LYS A 80 18.62 4.09 7.77
CA LYS A 80 19.00 5.49 7.52
C LYS A 80 17.94 6.16 6.64
N VAL A 81 16.69 6.26 7.11
CA VAL A 81 15.56 6.85 6.37
C VAL A 81 14.78 7.75 7.29
N LYS A 82 14.41 8.93 6.80
CA LYS A 82 13.58 9.89 7.52
C LYS A 82 12.54 10.52 6.59
N THR A 83 11.52 11.09 7.21
CA THR A 83 10.56 11.97 6.51
C THR A 83 11.31 13.07 5.76
N GLY A 84 10.92 13.28 4.50
CA GLY A 84 11.55 14.23 3.57
C GLY A 84 12.67 13.66 2.70
N ASP A 85 13.14 12.43 2.96
CA ASP A 85 14.07 11.77 2.04
C ASP A 85 13.36 11.39 0.73
N TYR A 86 14.12 11.41 -0.37
CA TYR A 86 13.68 11.10 -1.73
C TYR A 86 13.89 9.64 -2.05
N VAL A 87 12.93 9.05 -2.77
CA VAL A 87 13.04 7.69 -3.30
C VAL A 87 13.39 7.80 -4.78
N LEU A 88 14.61 7.40 -5.13
CA LEU A 88 15.13 7.49 -6.49
C LEU A 88 14.82 6.24 -7.31
N ALA A 89 14.77 5.07 -6.67
CA ALA A 89 14.46 3.81 -7.34
C ALA A 89 13.86 2.77 -6.38
N ILE A 90 13.04 1.87 -6.95
CA ILE A 90 12.44 0.72 -6.28
C ILE A 90 12.82 -0.53 -7.08
N ASN A 91 13.52 -1.48 -6.46
CA ASN A 91 14.06 -2.69 -7.11
C ASN A 91 14.86 -2.37 -8.39
N GLY A 92 15.69 -1.33 -8.34
CA GLY A 92 16.49 -0.88 -9.48
C GLY A 92 15.70 -0.16 -10.58
N LYS A 93 14.36 -0.07 -10.47
CA LYS A 93 13.55 0.73 -11.39
C LYS A 93 13.52 2.19 -10.92
N PRO A 94 13.96 3.16 -11.75
CA PRO A 94 13.90 4.57 -11.40
C PRO A 94 12.47 5.01 -11.06
N LEU A 95 12.34 5.82 -10.02
CA LEU A 95 11.07 6.42 -9.60
C LEU A 95 11.10 7.93 -9.84
N GLU A 96 10.44 8.32 -10.91
CA GLU A 96 10.32 9.71 -11.38
C GLU A 96 8.88 9.95 -11.84
N ALA A 97 8.41 11.19 -11.72
CA ALA A 97 7.12 11.56 -12.30
C ALA A 97 7.13 11.31 -13.82
N PRO A 98 6.02 10.81 -14.41
CA PRO A 98 4.69 10.62 -13.83
C PRO A 98 4.43 9.21 -13.27
N THR A 99 5.46 8.40 -13.04
CA THR A 99 5.31 6.99 -12.62
C THR A 99 4.61 6.90 -11.26
N ASN A 100 3.59 6.05 -11.14
CA ASN A 100 2.95 5.77 -9.86
C ASN A 100 3.89 4.91 -8.97
N PRO A 101 4.33 5.38 -7.79
CA PRO A 101 5.18 4.59 -6.89
C PRO A 101 4.59 3.24 -6.51
N TYR A 102 3.26 3.16 -6.37
CA TYR A 102 2.55 1.96 -5.95
C TYR A 102 2.52 0.89 -7.05
N SER A 103 2.63 1.25 -8.33
CA SER A 103 2.70 0.25 -9.40
C SER A 103 3.99 -0.57 -9.33
N LEU A 104 5.09 0.02 -8.83
CA LEU A 104 6.36 -0.67 -8.62
C LEU A 104 6.32 -1.62 -7.41
N LEU A 105 5.30 -1.50 -6.55
CA LEU A 105 5.10 -2.34 -5.37
C LEU A 105 4.12 -3.49 -5.63
N GLN A 106 3.48 -3.54 -6.79
CA GLN A 106 2.56 -4.61 -7.16
C GLN A 106 3.29 -5.96 -7.27
N GLY A 107 2.76 -6.99 -6.60
CA GLY A 107 3.35 -8.33 -6.61
C GLY A 107 4.64 -8.48 -5.82
N THR A 108 5.09 -7.44 -5.10
CA THR A 108 6.31 -7.48 -4.27
C THR A 108 6.04 -7.93 -2.83
N LEU A 109 4.79 -8.29 -2.52
CA LEU A 109 4.38 -8.68 -1.19
C LEU A 109 5.18 -9.88 -0.68
N GLY A 110 5.72 -9.76 0.53
CA GLY A 110 6.47 -10.84 1.16
C GLY A 110 7.90 -11.02 0.65
N GLN A 111 8.29 -10.33 -0.44
CA GLN A 111 9.64 -10.32 -0.99
C GLN A 111 10.45 -9.14 -0.44
N THR A 112 11.74 -9.32 -0.20
CA THR A 112 12.62 -8.21 0.16
C THR A 112 12.86 -7.33 -1.06
N ILE A 113 12.58 -6.04 -0.95
CA ILE A 113 12.80 -5.06 -2.01
C ILE A 113 13.95 -4.12 -1.67
N ALA A 114 14.64 -3.64 -2.69
CA ALA A 114 15.68 -2.63 -2.57
C ALA A 114 15.10 -1.24 -2.85
N LEU A 115 15.27 -0.30 -1.92
CA LEU A 115 14.93 1.10 -2.13
C LEU A 115 16.21 1.92 -2.18
N GLN A 116 16.34 2.72 -3.23
CA GLN A 116 17.42 3.70 -3.35
C GLN A 116 16.92 5.04 -2.84
N ILE A 117 17.47 5.47 -1.71
CA ILE A 117 17.06 6.66 -0.97
C ILE A 117 18.15 7.73 -1.06
N ALA A 118 17.75 9.00 -1.12
CA ALA A 118 18.67 10.13 -1.05
C ALA A 118 18.06 11.27 -0.25
N SER A 119 18.88 12.04 0.49
CA SER A 119 18.38 13.22 1.21
C SER A 119 18.07 14.42 0.32
N LYS A 120 18.44 14.36 -0.97
CA LYS A 120 18.17 15.42 -1.96
C LYS A 120 17.76 14.79 -3.29
N PRO A 121 17.01 15.50 -4.16
CA PRO A 121 16.54 14.99 -5.44
C PRO A 121 17.64 14.44 -6.36
N THR A 122 18.84 15.03 -6.30
CA THR A 122 20.00 14.70 -7.14
C THR A 122 21.26 14.49 -6.30
N GLY A 123 21.10 13.89 -5.12
CA GLY A 123 22.19 13.69 -4.16
C GLY A 123 22.82 12.30 -4.20
N LYS A 124 23.85 12.11 -3.35
CA LYS A 124 24.39 10.78 -3.04
C LYS A 124 23.29 9.92 -2.44
N SER A 125 23.01 8.79 -3.06
CA SER A 125 22.03 7.83 -2.60
C SER A 125 22.65 6.67 -1.83
N TRP A 126 21.85 6.01 -1.00
CA TRP A 126 22.17 4.73 -0.40
C TRP A 126 21.01 3.76 -0.61
N THR A 127 21.30 2.47 -0.56
CA THR A 127 20.32 1.42 -0.73
C THR A 127 19.93 0.84 0.61
N ILE A 128 18.64 0.69 0.84
CA ILE A 128 18.10 -0.09 1.97
C ILE A 128 17.33 -1.30 1.44
N LEU A 129 17.33 -2.37 2.22
CA LEU A 129 16.52 -3.54 1.97
C LEU A 129 15.36 -3.54 2.95
N VAL A 130 14.14 -3.70 2.43
CA VAL A 130 12.93 -3.66 3.23
C VAL A 130 11.98 -4.75 2.77
N ARG A 131 11.26 -5.35 3.72
CA ARG A 131 10.21 -6.33 3.43
C ARG A 131 8.85 -5.64 3.50
N PRO A 132 8.16 -5.43 2.37
CA PRO A 132 6.84 -4.82 2.33
C PRO A 132 5.79 -5.67 3.03
N VAL A 133 4.72 -5.02 3.51
CA VAL A 133 3.61 -5.67 4.24
C VAL A 133 2.28 -5.51 3.50
N VAL A 134 1.34 -6.41 3.78
CA VAL A 134 0.01 -6.43 3.13
C VAL A 134 -0.82 -5.21 3.48
N ASN A 135 -0.62 -4.63 4.67
CA ASN A 135 -1.65 -3.83 5.32
C ASN A 135 -1.18 -2.42 5.70
N SER A 136 -1.05 -1.54 4.70
CA SER A 136 -0.95 -0.10 4.96
C SER A 136 -2.22 0.44 5.63
N GLY A 137 -3.40 -0.08 5.30
CA GLY A 137 -4.69 0.38 5.83
C GLY A 137 -4.77 0.40 7.36
N LYS A 138 -4.28 -0.65 8.04
CA LYS A 138 -4.18 -0.70 9.51
C LYS A 138 -3.24 0.37 10.07
N LEU A 139 -2.14 0.68 9.38
CA LEU A 139 -1.23 1.76 9.79
C LEU A 139 -1.87 3.13 9.61
N HIS A 140 -2.61 3.34 8.51
CA HIS A 140 -3.39 4.57 8.30
C HIS A 140 -4.48 4.73 9.37
N LEU A 141 -5.21 3.65 9.70
CA LEU A 141 -6.21 3.66 10.76
C LEU A 141 -5.58 3.92 12.13
N LEU A 142 -4.47 3.26 12.47
CA LEU A 142 -3.76 3.49 13.73
C LEU A 142 -3.29 4.94 13.84
N HIS A 143 -2.75 5.50 12.75
CA HIS A 143 -2.37 6.90 12.71
C HIS A 143 -3.56 7.83 12.92
N TRP A 144 -4.70 7.54 12.29
CA TRP A 144 -5.94 8.31 12.48
C TRP A 144 -6.40 8.24 13.95
N ILE A 145 -6.46 7.05 14.56
CA ILE A 145 -6.81 6.87 15.98
C ILE A 145 -5.89 7.68 16.89
N ASN A 146 -4.56 7.58 16.67
CA ASN A 146 -3.58 8.27 17.50
C ASN A 146 -3.62 9.80 17.33
N THR A 147 -4.04 10.30 16.18
CA THR A 147 -4.14 11.75 15.94
C THR A 147 -5.43 12.35 16.49
N ILE A 148 -6.55 11.63 16.47
CA ILE A 148 -7.81 12.10 17.07
C ILE A 148 -7.85 11.88 18.59
N GLY A 149 -7.28 10.78 19.09
CA GLY A 149 -7.29 10.44 20.51
C GLY A 149 -6.22 11.16 21.34
N ALA A 150 -5.31 11.88 20.69
CA ALA A 150 -4.31 12.74 21.34
C ALA A 150 -4.78 14.21 21.49
N ARG A 151 -6.06 14.49 21.26
CA ARG A 151 -6.74 15.74 21.63
C ARG A 151 -7.58 15.51 22.88
#